data_AF-A0A967WY45-F1
#
_entry.id   AF-A0A967WY45-F1
#
_cell.length_a   1.000
_cell.length_b   1.000
_cell.length_c   1.000
_cell.angle_alpha   90.00
_cell.angle_beta   90.00
_cell.angle_gamma   90.00
#
_symmetry.space_group_name_H-M   'P 1'
#
loop_
_entity.id
_entity.type
_entity.pdbx_description
1 polymer ?
#
loop_
_entity_poly.entity_id
_entity_poly.type
_entity_poly.pdbx_seq_one_letter_code
_entity_poly.pdbx_strand_id
1 'polypeptide(L)'
;AKRTSLTEYPTQGRYGQGVVTARFGESGGKLAGACVLQASDSLVLVTKKGAAKTIRGQVAPAMGRATQGRDVIALRAGDFVVDAFVPRPAPTADTDE
;
A
#
# COMPACT_ATOMS: atom_id res chain seq x y z
N ALA A 1 4.74 5.31 -2.26
CA ALA A 1 3.72 4.71 -1.36
C ALA A 1 3.35 5.68 -0.25
N LYS A 2 2.16 5.50 0.34
CA LYS A 2 1.67 6.29 1.47
C LYS A 2 0.58 5.51 2.20
N ARG A 3 0.24 5.97 3.40
CA ARG A 3 -0.99 5.58 4.11
C ARG A 3 -1.88 6.80 4.22
N THR A 4 -3.18 6.58 4.12
CA THR A 4 -4.19 7.63 4.25
C THR A 4 -5.25 7.13 5.20
N SER A 5 -5.74 8.00 6.09
CA SER A 5 -6.81 7.63 7.00
C SER A 5 -8.05 7.20 6.20
N LEU A 6 -8.72 6.14 6.64
CA LEU A 6 -9.99 5.72 6.04
C LEU A 6 -11.06 6.80 6.13
N THR A 7 -11.00 7.66 7.16
CA THR A 7 -11.92 8.80 7.32
C THR A 7 -11.80 9.86 6.22
N GLU A 8 -10.71 9.88 5.45
CA GLU A 8 -10.57 10.78 4.30
C GLU A 8 -11.31 10.28 3.05
N TYR A 9 -11.79 9.03 3.04
CA TYR A 9 -12.56 8.46 1.94
C TYR A 9 -14.05 8.67 2.21
N PRO A 10 -14.71 9.67 1.58
CA PRO A 10 -16.13 9.90 1.78
C PRO A 10 -16.93 8.74 1.21
N THR A 11 -18.01 8.39 1.91
CA THR A 11 -19.01 7.46 1.36
C THR A 11 -19.62 8.07 0.11
N GLN A 12 -19.55 7.36 -1.00
CA GLN A 12 -20.20 7.73 -2.24
C GLN A 12 -21.21 6.67 -2.67
N GLY A 13 -22.20 7.07 -3.45
CA GLY A 13 -23.12 6.15 -4.12
C GLY A 13 -22.38 5.23 -5.09
N ARG A 14 -23.01 4.09 -5.41
CA ARG A 14 -22.49 3.14 -6.40
C ARG A 14 -22.53 3.75 -7.80
N TYR A 15 -21.67 3.25 -8.69
CA TYR A 15 -21.56 3.66 -10.12
C TYR A 15 -21.03 5.08 -10.39
N GLY A 16 -20.54 5.80 -9.39
CA GLY A 16 -19.76 7.03 -9.61
C GLY A 16 -18.35 6.76 -10.13
N GLN A 17 -17.66 7.79 -10.59
CA GLN A 17 -16.23 7.72 -10.95
C GLN A 17 -15.29 7.56 -9.74
N GLY A 18 -15.85 7.63 -8.53
CA GLY A 18 -15.11 7.55 -7.28
C GLY A 18 -14.41 8.86 -6.95
N VAL A 19 -13.39 8.75 -6.10
CA VAL A 19 -12.61 9.88 -5.59
C VAL A 19 -11.12 9.66 -5.80
N VAL A 20 -10.37 10.75 -6.01
CA VAL A 20 -8.92 10.67 -6.21
C VAL A 20 -8.23 10.13 -4.95
N THR A 21 -7.49 9.01 -5.08
CA THR A 21 -6.72 8.35 -4.01
C THR A 21 -5.23 8.66 -4.04
N ALA A 22 -4.69 8.99 -5.22
CA ALA A 22 -3.32 9.40 -5.41
C ALA A 22 -3.20 10.23 -6.69
N ARG A 23 -2.25 11.15 -6.73
CA ARG A 23 -1.84 11.84 -7.96
C ARG A 23 -0.48 11.32 -8.37
N PHE A 24 -0.37 10.85 -9.60
CA PHE A 24 0.89 10.47 -10.20
C PHE A 24 1.40 11.65 -11.03
N GLY A 25 2.67 12.01 -10.87
CA GLY A 25 3.31 13.01 -11.73
C GLY A 25 3.53 12.47 -13.15
N GLU A 26 4.10 13.31 -14.02
CA GLU A 26 4.42 12.99 -15.42
C GLU A 26 5.32 11.75 -15.58
N SER A 27 6.04 11.36 -14.52
CA SER A 27 6.86 10.14 -14.43
C SER A 27 6.05 8.83 -14.53
N GLY A 28 4.71 8.89 -14.63
CA GLY A 28 3.92 7.78 -15.21
C GLY A 28 3.77 6.53 -14.34
N GLY A 29 3.96 6.62 -13.02
CA GLY A 29 3.69 5.52 -12.11
C GLY A 29 2.20 5.14 -12.12
N LYS A 30 1.88 3.84 -12.21
CA LYS A 30 0.53 3.32 -11.99
C LYS A 30 0.41 2.81 -10.56
N LEU A 31 -0.82 2.78 -10.03
CA LEU A 31 -1.09 2.13 -8.75
C LEU A 31 -0.92 0.61 -8.92
N ALA A 32 0.06 0.03 -8.21
CA ALA A 32 0.30 -1.42 -8.23
C ALA A 32 -0.68 -2.19 -7.33
N GLY A 33 -1.05 -1.61 -6.19
CA GLY A 33 -1.97 -2.23 -5.24
C GLY A 33 -2.37 -1.27 -4.13
N ALA A 34 -3.45 -1.63 -3.43
CA ALA A 34 -3.94 -0.95 -2.24
C ALA A 34 -4.51 -1.98 -1.27
N CYS A 35 -4.20 -1.82 0.01
CA CYS A 35 -4.71 -2.68 1.07
C CYS A 35 -5.05 -1.83 2.31
N VAL A 36 -5.91 -2.38 3.17
CA VAL A 36 -6.17 -1.81 4.49
C VAL A 36 -5.15 -2.40 5.45
N LEU A 37 -4.48 -1.53 6.22
CA LEU A 37 -3.50 -1.94 7.20
C LEU A 37 -3.50 -1.00 8.41
N GLN A 38 -3.06 -1.52 9.55
CA GLN A 38 -2.64 -0.74 10.71
C GLN A 38 -1.15 -0.36 10.59
N ALA A 39 -0.70 0.67 11.32
CA ALA A 39 0.69 1.11 11.26
C ALA A 39 1.69 0.03 11.74
N SER A 40 1.24 -0.86 12.64
CA SER A 40 1.98 -2.00 13.19
C SER A 40 2.14 -3.18 12.23
N ASP A 41 1.25 -3.28 11.23
CA ASP A 41 1.20 -4.41 10.32
C ASP A 41 2.45 -4.46 9.43
N SER A 42 2.71 -5.66 8.92
CA SER A 42 3.72 -5.85 7.88
C SER A 42 3.07 -5.64 6.52
N LEU A 43 3.81 -5.03 5.59
CA LEU A 43 3.44 -4.88 4.20
C LEU A 43 4.51 -5.56 3.35
N VAL A 44 4.09 -6.51 2.54
CA VAL A 44 4.96 -7.19 1.58
C VAL A 44 4.79 -6.52 0.22
N LEU A 45 5.91 -6.10 -0.36
CA LEU A 45 5.99 -5.51 -1.69
C LEU A 45 6.70 -6.49 -2.62
N VAL A 46 6.06 -6.84 -3.74
CA VAL A 46 6.62 -7.76 -4.74
C VAL A 46 7.04 -6.96 -5.96
N THR A 47 8.26 -7.16 -6.44
CA THR A 47 8.79 -6.50 -7.63
C THR A 47 8.74 -7.42 -8.85
N LYS A 48 8.72 -6.82 -10.04
CA LYS A 48 8.68 -7.56 -11.31
C LYS A 48 9.85 -8.52 -11.47
N LYS A 49 11.05 -8.16 -10.97
CA LYS A 49 12.24 -9.02 -11.05
C LYS A 49 12.28 -10.12 -9.97
N GLY A 50 11.16 -10.40 -9.31
CA GLY A 50 11.03 -11.52 -8.37
C GLY A 50 11.58 -11.25 -6.97
N ALA A 51 11.85 -9.98 -6.62
CA ALA A 51 12.23 -9.63 -5.26
C ALA A 51 10.99 -9.35 -4.41
N ALA A 52 11.00 -9.80 -3.17
CA ALA A 52 10.00 -9.42 -2.17
C ALA A 52 10.68 -8.62 -1.05
N LYS A 53 10.07 -7.52 -0.63
CA LYS A 53 10.51 -6.72 0.52
C LYS A 53 9.37 -6.55 1.50
N THR A 54 9.63 -6.91 2.75
CA THR A 54 8.70 -6.68 3.85
C THR A 54 9.09 -5.41 4.59
N ILE A 55 8.15 -4.49 4.74
CA ILE A 55 8.31 -3.27 5.53
C ILE A 55 7.20 -3.18 6.57
N ARG A 56 7.41 -2.43 7.66
CA ARG A 56 6.31 -2.08 8.57
C ARG A 56 5.43 -1.01 7.93
N GLY A 57 4.13 -1.07 8.16
CA GLY A 57 3.15 -0.10 7.67
C GLY A 57 3.54 1.35 8.01
N GLN A 58 4.07 1.57 9.21
CA GLN A 58 4.56 2.89 9.67
C GLN A 58 5.64 3.53 8.79
N VAL A 59 6.41 2.73 8.02
CA VAL A 59 7.42 3.26 7.07
C VAL A 59 6.76 4.06 5.96
N ALA A 60 5.55 3.67 5.54
CA ALA A 60 4.78 4.46 4.60
C ALA A 60 4.20 5.70 5.30
N PRO A 61 4.47 6.92 4.80
CA PRO A 61 4.09 8.16 5.48
C PRO A 61 2.57 8.33 5.50
N ALA A 62 2.05 8.88 6.60
CA ALA A 62 0.66 9.31 6.70
C ALA A 62 0.48 10.60 5.89
N MET A 63 -0.29 10.54 4.81
CA MET A 63 -0.49 11.66 3.89
C MET A 63 -1.92 11.65 3.35
N GLY A 64 -2.40 12.82 2.97
CA GLY A 64 -3.76 12.96 2.45
C GLY A 64 -3.98 12.24 1.11
N ARG A 65 -5.24 12.03 0.77
CA ARG A 65 -5.65 11.32 -0.46
C ARG A 65 -5.11 11.92 -1.75
N ALA A 66 -5.15 13.23 -1.96
CA ALA A 66 -4.74 13.83 -3.25
C ALA A 66 -3.21 14.07 -3.39
N THR A 67 -2.38 13.25 -2.74
CA THR A 67 -0.91 13.36 -2.74
C THR A 67 -0.24 12.19 -3.49
N GLN A 68 1.04 12.35 -3.85
CA GLN A 68 1.82 11.32 -4.54
C GLN A 68 2.37 10.23 -3.59
N GLY A 69 2.72 10.59 -2.36
CA GLY A 69 3.45 9.70 -1.44
C GLY A 69 4.97 9.81 -1.58
N ARG A 70 5.70 8.90 -0.93
CA ARG A 70 7.18 8.83 -0.99
C ARG A 70 7.68 7.42 -1.28
N ASP A 71 8.94 7.32 -1.67
CA ASP A 71 9.61 6.03 -1.84
C ASP A 71 9.82 5.37 -0.49
N VAL A 72 9.41 4.10 -0.39
CA VAL A 72 9.51 3.30 0.85
C VAL A 72 10.50 2.15 0.73
N ILE A 73 10.89 1.81 -0.50
CA ILE A 73 11.91 0.80 -0.79
C ILE A 73 12.80 1.28 -1.93
N ALA A 74 14.09 0.96 -1.86
CA ALA A 74 14.99 1.09 -2.99
C ALA A 74 14.75 -0.05 -3.99
N LEU A 75 14.57 0.31 -5.27
CA LEU A 75 14.40 -0.61 -6.39
C LEU A 75 15.68 -0.68 -7.24
N ARG A 76 15.89 -1.82 -7.91
CA ARG A 76 16.97 -1.96 -8.89
C ARG A 76 16.61 -1.20 -10.16
N ALA A 77 17.62 -0.83 -10.96
CA ALA A 77 17.40 -0.19 -12.25
C ALA A 77 16.45 -1.04 -13.14
N GLY A 78 15.40 -0.39 -13.66
CA GLY A 78 14.37 -1.02 -14.48
C GLY A 78 13.47 -2.03 -13.74
N ASP A 79 13.48 -2.05 -12.41
CA ASP A 79 12.54 -2.83 -11.60
C ASP A 79 11.38 -1.95 -11.11
N PHE A 80 10.23 -2.56 -10.86
CA PHE A 80 9.05 -1.87 -10.34
C PHE A 80 8.18 -2.80 -9.52
N VAL A 81 7.41 -2.22 -8.60
CA VAL A 81 6.47 -2.96 -7.76
C VAL A 81 5.28 -3.41 -8.61
N VAL A 82 4.94 -4.70 -8.52
CA VAL A 82 3.80 -5.30 -9.21
C VAL A 82 2.63 -5.60 -8.28
N ASP A 83 2.91 -5.85 -7.00
CA ASP A 83 1.88 -6.12 -6.00
C ASP A 83 2.30 -5.68 -4.59
N ALA A 84 1.32 -5.41 -3.74
CA ALA A 84 1.49 -5.02 -2.35
C ALA A 84 0.36 -5.58 -1.48
N PHE A 85 0.69 -6.44 -0.51
CA PHE A 85 -0.31 -7.08 0.35
C PHE A 85 0.14 -7.15 1.81
N VAL A 86 -0.85 -7.19 2.71
CA VAL A 86 -0.63 -7.49 4.13
C VAL A 86 -0.61 -9.01 4.27
N PRO A 87 0.50 -9.61 4.75
CA PRO A 87 0.54 -11.04 4.97
C PRO A 87 -0.44 -11.37 6.10
N ARG A 88 -1.29 -12.39 5.89
CA ARG A 88 -2.08 -12.92 7.00
C ARG A 88 -1.11 -13.51 8.02
N PRO A 89 -1.26 -13.20 9.32
CA PRO A 89 -0.57 -13.98 10.33
C PRO A 89 -1.01 -15.44 10.18
N ALA A 90 -0.07 -16.36 10.36
CA ALA A 90 -0.44 -17.77 10.50
C ALA A 90 -1.45 -17.87 11.65
N PRO A 91 -2.49 -18.71 11.53
CA PRO A 91 -3.32 -18.99 12.69
C PRO A 91 -2.39 -19.53 13.77
N THR A 92 -2.20 -18.76 14.84
CA THR A 92 -1.68 -19.28 16.09
C THR A 92 -2.62 -20.42 16.44
N ALA A 93 -2.11 -21.64 16.49
CA ALA A 93 -2.87 -22.76 17.03
C ALA A 93 -3.32 -22.33 18.42
N ASP A 94 -4.62 -22.17 18.60
CA ASP A 94 -5.24 -21.91 19.89
C ASP A 94 -4.72 -23.00 20.82
N THR A 95 -3.82 -22.62 21.73
CA THR A 95 -3.48 -23.45 22.88
C THR A 95 -4.59 -23.17 23.87
N ASP A 96 -5.68 -23.91 23.72
CA ASP A 96 -6.73 -24.02 24.72
C ASP A 96 -6.09 -24.66 25.96
N GLU A 97 -5.98 -23.88 27.04
CA GLU A 97 -5.75 -24.37 28.40
C GLU A 97 -6.98 -24.04 29.27
#